data_AF-A0AAD6SR21-F1
#
_entry.id   AF-A0AAD6SR21-F1
#
_cell.length_a   1.000
_cell.length_b   1.000
_cell.length_c   1.000
_cell.angle_alpha   90.00
_cell.angle_beta   90.00
_cell.angle_gamma   90.00
#
_symmetry.space_group_name_H-M   'P 1'
#
loop_
_entity.id
_entity.type
_entity.pdbx_description
1 polymer ?
#
loop_
_entity_poly.entity_id
_entity_poly.type
_entity_poly.pdbx_seq_one_letter_code
_entity_poly.pdbx_strand_id
1 'polypeptide(L)'
;MARPRTTSFGGGSLLNFGEGSSSRATSPFGINADNRASSSLSINYLPSKFSDALVGGGPRRRKRKDVAGPAMARGGGVDAFKRGEARMPEDRDDLHPSATRKGWFDRSETGSRWTRFKWVLFLFNAVYSLFALVGLVGCLLLWLDILNKSDVIRVANRPELIFSTLAAGFAVLTSVFGWAGIMLNNRSFLAFYCFFLWISFAFLVVPGYLTYRRQSLNLEAKVNFQWSEAFDIDARRRVQNALGCCGYFSPYVEASISSTCYARSILPGCKAPYYYFERSILRRWFIIIFSLAGFNIAVIIASLLCSNHVTYRFGKGMMPKAYRLNEESVAVIMDNYAAQLADEYGPEVAAAVMSHSRAASTIDLNELSTMQPMSLGHNTSPLAPGGQTRYGTIPGTTPDTAM
;
A
#
# COMPACT_ATOMS: atom_id res chain seq x y z
N MET A 1 -36.95 -6.39 -61.21
CA MET A 1 -38.25 -6.80 -60.65
C MET A 1 -38.02 -7.45 -59.29
N ALA A 2 -38.73 -6.97 -58.26
CA ALA A 2 -38.81 -7.44 -56.86
C ALA A 2 -37.51 -7.40 -56.02
N ARG A 3 -37.42 -6.92 -54.77
CA ARG A 3 -38.20 -6.06 -53.84
C ARG A 3 -37.20 -5.80 -52.68
N PRO A 4 -37.07 -4.59 -52.08
CA PRO A 4 -36.16 -4.40 -50.96
C PRO A 4 -36.82 -4.84 -49.63
N ARG A 5 -36.07 -5.58 -48.79
CA ARG A 5 -36.47 -5.88 -47.41
C ARG A 5 -35.99 -4.75 -46.48
N THR A 6 -36.94 -3.92 -46.08
CA THR A 6 -36.84 -3.03 -44.92
C THR A 6 -37.09 -3.86 -43.65
N THR A 7 -36.08 -4.05 -42.81
CA THR A 7 -36.27 -4.55 -41.44
C THR A 7 -36.38 -3.37 -40.49
N SER A 8 -37.61 -3.12 -40.10
CA SER A 8 -38.05 -2.33 -38.95
C SER A 8 -37.42 -2.89 -37.66
N PHE A 9 -36.70 -2.05 -36.91
CA PHE A 9 -36.37 -2.32 -35.51
C PHE A 9 -37.48 -1.73 -34.65
N GLY A 10 -38.31 -2.63 -34.11
CA GLY A 10 -39.32 -2.30 -33.11
C GLY A 10 -38.67 -1.86 -31.81
N GLY A 11 -39.07 -0.67 -31.35
CA GLY A 11 -38.90 -0.25 -29.97
C GLY A 11 -39.82 -1.04 -29.05
N GLY A 12 -39.28 -1.50 -27.93
CA GLY A 12 -40.03 -2.17 -26.90
C GLY A 12 -39.13 -2.60 -25.75
N SER A 13 -39.12 -1.82 -24.67
CA SER A 13 -39.16 -2.28 -23.26
C SER A 13 -38.68 -1.17 -22.35
N LEU A 14 -39.64 -0.33 -21.92
CA LEU A 14 -39.54 0.42 -20.67
C LEU A 14 -39.75 -0.59 -19.54
N LEU A 15 -38.67 -1.03 -18.89
CA LEU A 15 -38.75 -1.73 -17.62
C LEU A 15 -38.72 -0.71 -16.49
N ASN A 16 -39.90 -0.57 -15.92
CA ASN A 16 -40.25 0.11 -14.69
C ASN A 16 -39.55 -0.60 -13.50
N PHE A 17 -38.52 0.02 -12.93
CA PHE A 17 -38.05 -0.27 -11.56
C PHE A 17 -38.70 0.81 -10.69
N GLY A 18 -39.70 0.50 -9.86
CA GLY A 18 -39.50 -0.31 -8.66
C GLY A 18 -39.20 0.64 -7.50
N GLU A 19 -40.22 1.39 -7.07
CA GLU A 19 -40.23 2.19 -5.84
C GLU A 19 -40.00 1.28 -4.62
N GLY A 20 -38.77 1.30 -4.11
CA GLY A 20 -38.43 0.80 -2.78
C GLY A 20 -38.54 1.93 -1.77
N SER A 21 -39.63 1.94 -1.01
CA SER A 21 -39.86 2.80 0.15
C SER A 21 -38.82 2.52 1.25
N SER A 22 -37.84 3.42 1.39
CA SER A 22 -36.92 3.43 2.52
C SER A 22 -37.54 4.23 3.67
N SER A 23 -37.86 3.51 4.74
CA SER A 23 -38.26 3.98 6.06
C SER A 23 -37.31 5.07 6.58
N ARG A 24 -37.78 6.31 6.66
CA ARG A 24 -37.16 7.40 7.42
C ARG A 24 -37.41 7.14 8.90
N ALA A 25 -36.39 6.68 9.61
CA ALA A 25 -36.36 6.67 11.07
C ALA A 25 -36.15 8.10 11.58
N THR A 26 -37.23 8.68 12.06
CA THR A 26 -37.29 9.91 12.85
C THR A 26 -36.62 9.65 14.20
N SER A 27 -35.57 10.40 14.53
CA SER A 27 -35.10 10.52 15.93
C SER A 27 -35.12 12.00 16.31
N PRO A 28 -35.78 12.38 17.43
CA PRO A 28 -35.83 13.75 17.89
C PRO A 28 -34.70 13.98 18.90
N PHE A 29 -33.81 14.93 18.62
CA PHE A 29 -33.00 15.56 19.66
C PHE A 29 -33.40 17.02 19.75
N GLY A 30 -34.46 17.23 20.55
CA GLY A 30 -34.89 18.53 21.03
C GLY A 30 -34.22 18.84 22.36
N ILE A 31 -33.58 19.99 22.38
CA ILE A 31 -32.91 20.70 23.47
C ILE A 31 -33.80 20.75 24.72
N ASN A 32 -33.26 20.35 25.87
CA ASN A 32 -33.72 20.82 27.17
C ASN A 32 -32.52 21.35 27.96
N ALA A 33 -32.57 22.66 28.20
CA ALA A 33 -31.82 23.34 29.23
C ALA A 33 -32.47 23.08 30.60
N ASP A 34 -31.75 23.47 31.65
CA ASP A 34 -32.12 23.45 33.07
C ASP A 34 -31.84 22.15 33.83
N ASN A 35 -30.63 22.07 34.39
CA ASN A 35 -30.50 21.93 35.85
C ASN A 35 -29.10 22.28 36.34
N ARG A 36 -29.00 23.42 37.04
CA ARG A 36 -27.91 23.74 37.97
C ARG A 36 -28.16 22.98 39.27
N ALA A 37 -27.29 22.04 39.62
CA ALA A 37 -27.00 21.71 41.02
C ALA A 37 -25.70 20.91 41.13
N SER A 38 -24.83 21.36 42.06
CA SER A 38 -23.77 20.62 42.74
C SER A 38 -22.65 19.99 41.90
N SER A 39 -21.65 20.83 41.60
CA SER A 39 -20.26 20.44 41.42
C SER A 39 -19.73 19.70 42.66
N SER A 40 -19.50 18.39 42.54
CA SER A 40 -18.57 17.66 43.40
C SER A 40 -17.33 17.31 42.58
N LEU A 41 -16.22 17.95 42.93
CA LEU A 41 -14.90 17.73 42.36
C LEU A 41 -14.36 16.39 42.86
N SER A 42 -14.51 15.35 42.06
CA SER A 42 -13.59 14.21 42.07
C SER A 42 -13.32 13.81 40.61
N ILE A 43 -12.43 14.59 39.99
CA ILE A 43 -11.85 14.29 38.69
C ILE A 43 -10.90 13.11 38.90
N ASN A 44 -11.43 11.89 38.80
CA ASN A 44 -10.63 10.68 38.67
C ASN A 44 -10.78 10.16 37.23
N TYR A 45 -10.19 10.92 36.29
CA TYR A 45 -10.13 10.54 34.87
C TYR A 45 -9.04 9.49 34.67
N LEU A 46 -9.29 8.27 35.14
CA LEU A 46 -8.53 7.10 34.74
C LEU A 46 -9.24 6.47 33.54
N PRO A 47 -8.70 6.60 32.31
CA PRO A 47 -9.30 5.94 31.15
C PRO A 47 -9.31 4.43 31.38
N SER A 48 -10.48 3.82 31.24
CA SER A 48 -10.81 2.39 31.49
C SER A 48 -10.06 1.37 30.60
N LYS A 49 -8.99 1.80 29.94
CA LYS A 49 -8.15 0.99 29.04
C LYS A 49 -6.80 0.64 29.66
N PHE A 50 -6.46 1.13 30.86
CA PHE A 50 -5.37 0.56 31.64
C PHE A 50 -5.92 -0.57 32.52
N SER A 51 -5.99 -1.77 31.94
CA SER A 51 -6.31 -2.99 32.67
C SER A 51 -5.30 -3.24 33.79
N ASP A 52 -5.80 -3.77 34.91
CA ASP A 52 -5.23 -4.26 36.18
C ASP A 52 -3.77 -4.74 36.27
N ALA A 53 -3.05 -4.89 35.16
CA ALA A 53 -1.70 -5.42 35.12
C ALA A 53 -0.62 -4.49 35.73
N LEU A 54 -0.96 -3.25 36.08
CA LEU A 54 -0.03 -2.28 36.68
C LEU A 54 -0.22 -2.10 38.19
N VAL A 55 -1.37 -2.49 38.75
CA VAL A 55 -1.66 -2.38 40.19
C VAL A 55 -1.45 -3.72 40.91
N GLY A 56 -1.57 -4.85 40.19
CA GLY A 56 -1.20 -6.17 40.72
C GLY A 56 0.31 -6.43 40.66
N GLY A 57 1.03 -6.11 41.73
CA GLY A 57 2.45 -6.43 41.94
C GLY A 57 2.74 -7.94 42.05
N GLY A 58 2.51 -8.69 40.97
CA GLY A 58 2.84 -10.12 40.87
C GLY A 58 4.27 -10.33 40.32
N PRO A 59 5.07 -11.25 40.90
CA PRO A 59 6.45 -11.46 40.49
C PRO A 59 6.52 -12.09 39.09
N ARG A 60 6.96 -11.31 38.09
CA ARG A 60 7.24 -11.81 36.74
C ARG A 60 8.43 -12.77 36.76
N ARG A 61 8.12 -14.05 36.53
CA ARG A 61 9.06 -15.16 36.35
C ARG A 61 10.09 -14.82 35.25
N ARG A 62 11.36 -14.65 35.62
CA ARG A 62 12.51 -14.52 34.71
C ARG A 62 12.52 -15.70 33.73
N LYS A 63 12.22 -15.46 32.46
CA LYS A 63 12.45 -16.44 31.40
C LYS A 63 13.95 -16.46 31.09
N ARG A 64 14.58 -17.62 31.30
CA ARG A 64 16.01 -17.85 31.07
C ARG A 64 16.41 -17.41 29.66
N LYS A 65 17.47 -16.60 29.64
CA LYS A 65 18.32 -16.29 28.50
C LYS A 65 18.98 -17.60 28.07
N ASP A 66 18.74 -18.01 26.84
CA ASP A 66 19.73 -18.56 25.90
C ASP A 66 19.00 -19.01 24.62
N VAL A 67 19.58 -18.65 23.47
CA VAL A 67 19.13 -18.98 22.10
C VAL A 67 18.00 -18.11 21.50
N ALA A 68 18.36 -16.90 21.03
CA ALA A 68 17.81 -16.30 19.80
C ALA A 68 18.60 -15.03 19.44
N GLY A 69 18.91 -14.85 18.15
CA GLY A 69 19.71 -13.74 17.60
C GLY A 69 19.13 -12.32 17.83
N PRO A 70 19.72 -11.28 17.20
CA PRO A 70 19.41 -9.88 17.51
C PRO A 70 17.97 -9.53 17.07
N ALA A 71 17.03 -9.74 17.98
CA ALA A 71 15.67 -9.23 17.86
C ALA A 71 15.73 -7.71 18.00
N MET A 72 15.52 -7.00 16.89
CA MET A 72 15.32 -5.54 16.92
C MET A 72 14.21 -5.22 17.92
N ALA A 73 14.53 -4.38 18.91
CA ALA A 73 13.60 -3.89 19.89
C ALA A 73 12.38 -3.29 19.18
N ARG A 74 11.24 -3.98 19.29
CA ARG A 74 9.98 -3.55 18.73
C ARG A 74 9.48 -2.41 19.62
N GLY A 75 9.73 -1.17 19.21
CA GLY A 75 9.31 0.03 19.93
C GLY A 75 7.81 -0.04 20.23
N GLY A 76 7.48 -0.13 21.52
CA GLY A 76 6.12 -0.41 21.99
C GLY A 76 6.12 -1.36 23.18
N GLY A 77 6.82 -0.99 24.24
CA GLY A 77 6.89 -1.73 25.50
C GLY A 77 7.47 -0.84 26.59
N VAL A 78 7.39 -1.28 27.84
CA VAL A 78 7.79 -0.55 29.07
C VAL A 78 9.19 0.11 28.95
N ASP A 79 10.06 -0.43 28.10
CA ASP A 79 11.37 0.14 27.79
C ASP A 79 11.34 1.51 27.08
N ALA A 80 10.24 1.86 26.39
CA ALA A 80 10.02 3.21 25.84
C ALA A 80 9.82 4.28 26.93
N PHE A 81 9.54 3.85 28.17
CA PHE A 81 9.34 4.73 29.31
C PHE A 81 10.52 4.76 30.29
N LYS A 82 11.64 4.11 29.96
CA LYS A 82 12.83 4.13 30.80
C LYS A 82 13.36 5.57 30.94
N ARG A 83 13.67 6.00 32.17
CA ARG A 83 14.25 7.33 32.43
C ARG A 83 15.61 7.40 31.72
N GLY A 84 15.78 8.40 30.85
CA GLY A 84 17.04 8.66 30.12
C GLY A 84 17.04 8.34 28.63
N GLU A 85 16.00 7.68 28.09
CA GLU A 85 15.90 7.47 26.63
C GLU A 85 15.27 8.71 25.98
N ALA A 86 15.99 9.39 25.09
CA ALA A 86 15.55 10.62 24.44
C ALA A 86 14.25 10.37 23.62
N ARG A 87 13.14 10.98 24.06
CA ARG A 87 11.80 10.78 23.49
C ARG A 87 11.46 11.71 22.32
N MET A 88 12.33 12.67 22.01
CA MET A 88 12.18 13.58 20.89
C MET A 88 13.52 13.66 20.17
N PRO A 89 13.59 13.51 18.84
CA PRO A 89 14.69 14.12 18.12
C PRO A 89 14.62 15.62 18.42
N GLU A 90 15.70 16.16 18.98
CA GLU A 90 15.79 17.58 19.31
C GLU A 90 15.70 18.38 18.00
N ASP A 91 14.89 19.45 17.94
CA ASP A 91 14.66 20.28 16.74
C ASP A 91 15.94 21.02 16.26
N ARG A 92 17.13 20.66 16.79
CA ARG A 92 18.44 21.23 16.48
C ARG A 92 19.49 20.22 15.98
N ASP A 93 19.15 18.94 15.82
CA ASP A 93 20.13 17.91 15.43
C ASP A 93 20.45 17.85 13.92
N ASP A 94 19.94 18.77 13.12
CA ASP A 94 20.30 18.87 11.69
C ASP A 94 21.67 19.56 11.45
N LEU A 95 22.40 20.02 12.50
CA LEU A 95 23.55 20.92 12.31
C LEU A 95 24.80 20.74 13.19
N HIS A 96 25.04 19.58 13.82
CA HIS A 96 26.35 19.32 14.44
C HIS A 96 27.00 17.99 14.01
N PRO A 97 28.07 18.02 13.19
CA PRO A 97 28.92 16.86 12.99
C PRO A 97 29.77 16.66 14.25
N SER A 98 29.41 15.67 15.07
CA SER A 98 30.22 15.24 16.20
C SER A 98 31.54 14.63 15.70
N ALA A 99 32.56 15.47 15.71
CA ALA A 99 33.94 15.11 15.44
C ALA A 99 34.52 14.32 16.62
N THR A 100 34.28 13.01 16.68
CA THR A 100 35.05 12.11 17.55
C THR A 100 35.30 10.76 16.90
N ARG A 101 36.59 10.50 16.62
CA ARG A 101 37.25 9.26 16.18
C ARG A 101 36.90 8.70 14.79
N LYS A 102 37.68 9.16 13.81
CA LYS A 102 37.99 8.49 12.54
C LYS A 102 38.52 7.06 12.77
N GLY A 103 37.64 6.07 12.62
CA GLY A 103 38.01 4.73 12.16
C GLY A 103 37.74 4.65 10.65
N TRP A 104 38.77 4.48 9.84
CA TRP A 104 38.71 4.50 8.36
C TRP A 104 37.79 3.41 7.74
N PHE A 105 37.32 2.46 8.55
CA PHE A 105 36.38 1.40 8.14
C PHE A 105 34.95 1.56 8.67
N ASP A 106 34.61 2.62 9.39
CA ASP A 106 33.24 2.80 9.86
C ASP A 106 32.39 3.52 8.81
N ARG A 107 32.01 2.74 7.79
CA ARG A 107 31.05 3.11 6.75
C ARG A 107 29.63 3.06 7.35
N SER A 108 29.37 3.81 8.43
CA SER A 108 28.02 3.97 8.97
C SER A 108 27.30 5.10 8.23
N GLU A 109 27.21 4.99 6.91
CA GLU A 109 25.97 5.42 6.27
C GLU A 109 24.90 4.51 6.86
N THR A 110 24.13 4.99 7.83
CA THR A 110 22.88 4.35 8.23
C THR A 110 21.88 4.49 7.08
N GLY A 111 22.22 3.91 5.94
CA GLY A 111 21.40 3.83 4.76
C GLY A 111 20.08 3.23 5.19
N SER A 112 19.01 3.99 4.95
CA SER A 112 17.64 3.63 5.31
C SER A 112 17.36 2.20 4.84
N ARG A 113 17.51 1.22 5.74
CA ARG A 113 17.32 -0.20 5.45
C ARG A 113 15.92 -0.37 4.88
N TRP A 114 15.85 -0.73 3.60
CA TRP A 114 14.58 -1.04 2.94
C TRP A 114 13.94 -2.22 3.66
N THR A 115 12.68 -2.05 4.05
CA THR A 115 11.92 -3.13 4.67
C THR A 115 11.70 -4.24 3.64
N ARG A 116 11.68 -5.51 4.07
CA ARG A 116 11.39 -6.67 3.20
C ARG A 116 10.14 -6.45 2.36
N PHE A 117 9.17 -5.82 2.99
CA PHE A 117 7.96 -5.32 2.42
C PHE A 117 8.15 -4.44 1.16
N LYS A 118 9.02 -3.43 1.21
CA LYS A 118 9.35 -2.58 0.06
C LYS A 118 10.05 -3.37 -1.04
N TRP A 119 10.90 -4.32 -0.66
CA TRP A 119 11.55 -5.22 -1.63
C TRP A 119 10.55 -6.09 -2.38
N VAL A 120 9.53 -6.62 -1.70
CA VAL A 120 8.46 -7.40 -2.35
C VAL A 120 7.70 -6.50 -3.34
N LEU A 121 7.26 -5.32 -2.91
CA LEU A 121 6.51 -4.41 -3.79
C LEU A 121 7.36 -3.95 -4.98
N PHE A 122 8.64 -3.64 -4.76
CA PHE A 122 9.60 -3.32 -5.81
C PHE A 122 9.74 -4.46 -6.81
N LEU A 123 9.92 -5.70 -6.33
CA LEU A 123 10.07 -6.87 -7.19
C LEU A 123 8.82 -7.11 -8.04
N PHE A 124 7.62 -7.12 -7.43
CA PHE A 124 6.37 -7.32 -8.16
C PHE A 124 6.12 -6.20 -9.17
N ASN A 125 6.35 -4.94 -8.81
CA ASN A 125 6.18 -3.82 -9.75
C ASN A 125 7.24 -3.84 -10.86
N ALA A 126 8.48 -4.24 -10.57
CA ALA A 126 9.53 -4.39 -11.58
C ALA A 126 9.16 -5.47 -12.61
N VAL A 127 8.74 -6.66 -12.14
CA VAL A 127 8.29 -7.74 -13.03
C VAL A 127 7.04 -7.32 -13.82
N TYR A 128 6.07 -6.66 -13.17
CA TYR A 128 4.88 -6.13 -13.85
C TYR A 128 5.25 -5.09 -14.93
N SER A 129 6.18 -4.18 -14.65
CA SER A 129 6.67 -3.18 -15.61
C SER A 129 7.37 -3.82 -16.80
N LEU A 130 8.16 -4.88 -16.57
CA LEU A 130 8.82 -5.64 -17.63
C LEU A 130 7.80 -6.30 -18.55
N PHE A 131 6.77 -6.95 -18.00
CA PHE A 131 5.71 -7.56 -18.81
C PHE A 131 4.87 -6.54 -19.55
N ALA A 132 4.55 -5.41 -18.93
CA ALA A 132 3.82 -4.32 -19.59
C ALA A 132 4.62 -3.76 -20.78
N LEU A 133 5.93 -3.55 -20.61
CA LEU A 133 6.82 -3.07 -21.67
C LEU A 133 6.98 -4.11 -22.79
N VAL A 134 7.28 -5.36 -22.45
CA VAL A 134 7.40 -6.45 -23.46
C VAL A 134 6.08 -6.63 -24.22
N GLY A 135 4.94 -6.58 -23.52
CA GLY A 135 3.62 -6.64 -24.13
C GLY A 135 3.35 -5.46 -25.08
N LEU A 136 3.69 -4.24 -24.67
CA LEU A 136 3.53 -3.04 -25.50
C LEU A 136 4.44 -3.09 -26.73
N VAL A 137 5.71 -3.44 -26.57
CA VAL A 137 6.66 -3.60 -27.68
C VAL A 137 6.17 -4.70 -28.62
N GLY A 138 5.72 -5.85 -28.11
CA GLY A 138 5.14 -6.92 -28.93
C GLY A 138 3.92 -6.45 -29.73
N CYS A 139 3.03 -5.66 -29.11
CA CYS A 139 1.90 -5.06 -29.80
C CYS A 139 2.33 -4.08 -30.90
N LEU A 140 3.34 -3.24 -30.64
CA LEU A 140 3.88 -2.31 -31.63
C LEU A 140 4.55 -3.05 -32.80
N LEU A 141 5.32 -4.11 -32.54
CA LEU A 141 5.94 -4.94 -33.57
C LEU A 141 4.88 -5.61 -34.47
N LEU A 142 3.74 -6.02 -33.90
CA LEU A 142 2.60 -6.54 -34.67
C LEU A 142 1.94 -5.45 -35.54
N TRP A 143 1.86 -4.21 -35.06
CA TRP A 143 1.33 -3.08 -35.84
C TRP A 143 2.25 -2.65 -36.98
N LEU A 144 3.56 -2.65 -36.72
CA LEU A 144 4.62 -2.27 -37.67
C LEU A 144 4.95 -3.35 -38.69
N ASP A 145 4.27 -4.50 -38.63
CA ASP A 145 4.44 -5.63 -39.53
C ASP A 145 5.88 -6.20 -39.59
N ILE A 146 6.59 -6.16 -38.46
CA ILE A 146 7.99 -6.64 -38.36
C ILE A 146 8.05 -8.16 -38.15
N LEU A 147 6.98 -8.77 -37.61
CA LEU A 147 6.96 -10.19 -37.29
C LEU A 147 6.54 -11.02 -38.50
N ASN A 148 7.16 -12.18 -38.68
CA ASN A 148 6.72 -13.09 -39.74
C ASN A 148 5.22 -13.42 -39.56
N LYS A 149 4.41 -13.11 -40.57
CA LYS A 149 2.95 -13.31 -40.61
C LYS A 149 2.13 -12.34 -39.73
N SER A 150 2.69 -11.22 -39.26
CA SER A 150 1.90 -10.18 -38.56
C SER A 150 0.81 -9.57 -39.43
N ASP A 151 1.05 -9.46 -40.73
CA ASP A 151 0.09 -8.96 -41.69
C ASP A 151 -1.23 -9.74 -41.68
N VAL A 152 -1.15 -11.07 -41.55
CA VAL A 152 -2.32 -11.95 -41.42
C VAL A 152 -3.07 -11.65 -40.13
N ILE A 153 -2.36 -11.51 -39.01
CA ILE A 153 -2.95 -11.24 -37.68
C ILE A 153 -3.67 -9.88 -37.69
N ARG A 154 -3.06 -8.85 -38.28
CA ARG A 154 -3.61 -7.49 -38.34
C ARG A 154 -4.93 -7.44 -39.12
N VAL A 155 -5.01 -8.20 -40.20
CA VAL A 155 -6.22 -8.31 -41.04
C VAL A 155 -7.27 -9.20 -40.39
N ALA A 156 -6.86 -10.34 -39.83
CA ALA A 156 -7.79 -11.35 -39.31
C ALA A 156 -8.36 -11.01 -37.91
N ASN A 157 -7.57 -10.35 -37.06
CA ASN A 157 -7.81 -10.22 -35.62
C ASN A 157 -7.67 -8.76 -35.13
N ARG A 158 -8.07 -7.80 -35.98
CA ARG A 158 -7.99 -6.35 -35.68
C ARG A 158 -8.59 -5.93 -34.33
N PRO A 159 -9.82 -6.33 -33.93
CA PRO A 159 -10.38 -5.86 -32.65
C PRO A 159 -9.61 -6.41 -31.44
N GLU A 160 -9.17 -7.67 -31.50
CA GLU A 160 -8.39 -8.33 -30.45
C GLU A 160 -7.03 -7.63 -30.25
N LEU A 161 -6.41 -7.20 -31.36
CA LEU A 161 -5.17 -6.42 -31.33
C LEU A 161 -5.39 -5.03 -30.71
N ILE A 162 -6.44 -4.31 -31.10
CA ILE A 162 -6.77 -2.98 -30.54
C ILE A 162 -6.95 -3.08 -29.02
N PHE A 163 -7.77 -4.00 -28.52
CA PHE A 163 -7.97 -4.18 -27.08
C PHE A 163 -6.67 -4.56 -26.35
N SER A 164 -5.84 -5.41 -26.96
CA SER A 164 -4.54 -5.78 -26.38
C SER A 164 -3.59 -4.58 -26.29
N THR A 165 -3.59 -3.69 -27.28
CA THR A 165 -2.77 -2.47 -27.26
C THR A 165 -3.22 -1.46 -26.22
N LEU A 166 -4.54 -1.29 -26.04
CA LEU A 166 -5.10 -0.47 -24.97
C LEU A 166 -4.76 -1.05 -23.60
N ALA A 167 -4.90 -2.37 -23.42
CA ALA A 167 -4.54 -3.05 -22.19
C ALA A 167 -3.05 -2.89 -21.85
N ALA A 168 -2.16 -3.03 -22.84
CA ALA A 168 -0.72 -2.83 -22.67
C ALA A 168 -0.38 -1.36 -22.34
N GLY A 169 -1.01 -0.39 -23.01
CA GLY A 169 -0.84 1.03 -22.72
C GLY A 169 -1.27 1.38 -21.29
N PHE A 170 -2.45 0.89 -20.85
CA PHE A 170 -2.89 1.03 -19.47
C PHE A 170 -1.98 0.33 -18.48
N ALA A 171 -1.46 -0.86 -18.79
CA ALA A 171 -0.52 -1.57 -17.91
C ALA A 171 0.79 -0.79 -17.73
N VAL A 172 1.33 -0.17 -18.79
CA VAL A 172 2.52 0.69 -18.69
C VAL A 172 2.23 1.91 -17.82
N LEU A 173 1.09 2.59 -18.04
CA LEU A 173 0.66 3.72 -17.20
C LEU A 173 0.52 3.31 -15.72
N THR A 174 -0.09 2.15 -15.44
CA THR A 174 -0.20 1.59 -14.09
C THR A 174 1.17 1.33 -13.46
N SER A 175 2.14 0.84 -14.26
CA SER A 175 3.50 0.60 -13.76
C SER A 175 4.22 1.88 -13.34
N VAL A 176 3.97 3.01 -14.03
CA VAL A 176 4.50 4.34 -13.66
C VAL A 176 3.93 4.80 -12.31
N PHE A 177 2.62 4.62 -12.09
CA PHE A 177 2.02 4.88 -10.77
C PHE A 177 2.59 3.98 -9.67
N GLY A 178 2.92 2.72 -10.00
CA GLY A 178 3.62 1.82 -9.07
C GLY A 178 5.00 2.35 -8.67
N TRP A 179 5.79 2.81 -9.64
CA TRP A 179 7.09 3.43 -9.39
C TRP A 179 6.98 4.71 -8.56
N ALA A 180 6.02 5.58 -8.88
CA ALA A 180 5.74 6.78 -8.11
C ALA A 180 5.34 6.45 -6.66
N GLY A 181 4.49 5.43 -6.45
CA GLY A 181 4.08 4.97 -5.13
C GLY A 181 5.24 4.44 -4.28
N ILE A 182 6.19 3.71 -4.89
CA ILE A 182 7.41 3.22 -4.22
C ILE A 182 8.31 4.38 -3.78
N MET A 183 8.55 5.34 -4.69
CA MET A 183 9.49 6.43 -4.47
C MET A 183 8.97 7.44 -3.45
N LEU A 184 7.70 7.85 -3.57
CA LEU A 184 7.11 8.91 -2.75
C LEU A 184 6.68 8.44 -1.37
N ASN A 185 6.63 7.12 -1.11
CA ASN A 185 6.13 6.54 0.15
C ASN A 185 4.78 7.11 0.62
N ASN A 186 3.96 7.58 -0.31
CA ASN A 186 2.69 8.24 -0.03
C ASN A 186 1.53 7.25 -0.28
N ARG A 187 0.66 7.11 0.73
CA ARG A 187 -0.49 6.19 0.74
C ARG A 187 -1.47 6.47 -0.40
N SER A 188 -1.67 7.74 -0.77
CA SER A 188 -2.61 8.10 -1.82
C SER A 188 -2.18 7.56 -3.17
N PHE A 189 -0.89 7.66 -3.51
CA PHE A 189 -0.35 7.10 -4.76
C PHE A 189 -0.47 5.58 -4.82
N LEU A 190 -0.28 4.90 -3.68
CA LEU A 190 -0.46 3.45 -3.60
C LEU A 190 -1.93 3.04 -3.77
N ALA A 191 -2.87 3.84 -3.26
CA ALA A 191 -4.30 3.62 -3.46
C ALA A 191 -4.70 3.79 -4.93
N PHE A 192 -4.23 4.85 -5.60
CA PHE A 192 -4.43 5.03 -7.03
C PHE A 192 -3.82 3.86 -7.81
N TYR A 193 -2.59 3.44 -7.49
CA TYR A 193 -1.97 2.27 -8.12
C TYR A 193 -2.84 1.02 -8.00
N CYS A 194 -3.39 0.73 -6.82
CA CYS A 194 -4.31 -0.40 -6.63
C CYS A 194 -5.59 -0.28 -7.48
N PHE A 195 -6.16 0.91 -7.59
CA PHE A 195 -7.33 1.16 -8.43
C PHE A 195 -7.02 0.95 -9.93
N PHE A 196 -5.88 1.46 -10.40
CA PHE A 196 -5.42 1.27 -11.78
C PHE A 196 -5.09 -0.19 -12.11
N LEU A 197 -4.61 -0.98 -11.14
CA LEU A 197 -4.43 -2.43 -11.32
C LEU A 197 -5.75 -3.15 -11.61
N TRP A 198 -6.84 -2.79 -10.94
CA TRP A 198 -8.17 -3.36 -11.22
C TRP A 198 -8.68 -2.99 -12.60
N ILE A 199 -8.50 -1.73 -13.01
CA ILE A 199 -8.86 -1.28 -14.37
C ILE A 199 -8.03 -2.05 -15.40
N SER A 200 -6.71 -2.14 -15.20
CA SER A 200 -5.81 -2.90 -16.08
C SER A 200 -6.19 -4.38 -16.14
N PHE A 201 -6.61 -4.98 -15.02
CA PHE A 201 -7.12 -6.35 -14.98
C PHE A 201 -8.36 -6.53 -15.85
N ALA A 202 -9.34 -5.62 -15.75
CA ALA A 202 -10.53 -5.66 -16.61
C ALA A 202 -10.17 -5.57 -18.10
N PHE A 203 -9.29 -4.63 -18.48
CA PHE A 203 -8.81 -4.49 -19.85
C PHE A 203 -8.04 -5.71 -20.36
N LEU A 204 -7.31 -6.40 -19.48
CA LEU A 204 -6.53 -7.58 -19.84
C LEU A 204 -7.44 -8.81 -20.07
N VAL A 205 -8.51 -8.96 -19.28
CA VAL A 205 -9.46 -10.08 -19.42
C VAL A 205 -10.28 -10.00 -20.70
N VAL A 206 -10.65 -8.81 -21.19
CA VAL A 206 -11.46 -8.62 -22.40
C VAL A 206 -10.87 -9.33 -23.65
N PRO A 207 -9.64 -9.03 -24.11
CA PRO A 207 -9.04 -9.72 -25.25
C PRO A 207 -8.81 -11.21 -24.97
N GLY A 208 -8.53 -11.60 -23.72
CA GLY A 208 -8.41 -13.01 -23.33
C GLY A 208 -9.72 -13.80 -23.50
N TYR A 209 -10.84 -13.20 -23.10
CA TYR A 209 -12.16 -13.80 -23.27
C TYR A 209 -12.58 -13.85 -24.74
N LEU A 210 -12.36 -12.77 -25.50
CA LEU A 210 -12.69 -12.72 -26.93
C LEU A 210 -11.94 -13.80 -27.72
N THR A 211 -10.62 -13.92 -27.51
CA THR A 211 -9.78 -14.92 -28.18
C THR A 211 -10.18 -16.36 -27.78
N TYR A 212 -10.43 -16.61 -26.50
CA TYR A 212 -10.92 -17.91 -26.02
C TYR A 212 -12.27 -18.31 -26.62
N ARG A 213 -13.25 -17.39 -26.61
CA ARG A 213 -14.57 -17.61 -27.19
C ARG A 213 -14.49 -17.83 -28.71
N ARG A 214 -13.56 -17.13 -29.38
CA ARG A 214 -13.37 -17.29 -30.83
C ARG A 214 -12.88 -18.70 -31.17
N GLN A 215 -11.92 -19.20 -30.41
CA GLN A 215 -11.32 -20.51 -30.63
C GLN A 215 -12.26 -21.67 -30.27
N SER A 216 -13.03 -21.57 -29.18
CA SER A 216 -13.88 -22.67 -28.70
C SER A 216 -15.15 -22.87 -29.53
N LEU A 217 -15.71 -21.80 -30.09
CA LEU A 217 -16.95 -21.87 -30.88
C LEU A 217 -16.64 -21.94 -32.38
N ASN A 218 -16.93 -23.08 -33.00
CA ASN A 218 -16.87 -23.38 -34.45
C ASN A 218 -15.94 -22.45 -35.26
N LEU A 219 -14.63 -22.62 -35.05
CA LEU A 219 -13.60 -21.82 -35.71
C LEU A 219 -13.66 -21.94 -37.23
N GLU A 220 -14.01 -23.13 -37.74
CA GLU A 220 -14.09 -23.38 -39.18
C GLU A 220 -15.17 -22.52 -39.85
N ALA A 221 -16.38 -22.48 -39.28
CA ALA A 221 -17.45 -21.65 -39.83
C ALA A 221 -17.10 -20.15 -39.81
N LYS A 222 -16.45 -19.68 -38.74
CA LYS A 222 -16.01 -18.28 -38.63
C LYS A 222 -14.94 -17.93 -39.64
N VAL A 223 -13.99 -18.83 -39.87
CA VAL A 223 -12.94 -18.66 -40.88
C VAL A 223 -13.52 -18.65 -42.29
N ASN A 224 -14.48 -19.53 -42.59
CA ASN A 224 -15.21 -19.53 -43.87
C ASN A 224 -15.93 -18.19 -44.08
N PHE A 225 -16.73 -17.76 -43.10
CA PHE A 225 -17.48 -16.49 -43.14
C PHE A 225 -16.55 -15.28 -43.28
N GLN A 226 -15.45 -15.28 -42.52
CA GLN A 226 -14.47 -14.21 -42.56
C GLN A 226 -13.83 -14.09 -43.95
N TRP A 227 -13.55 -15.22 -44.59
CA TRP A 227 -12.97 -15.22 -45.92
C TRP A 227 -13.94 -14.67 -46.98
N SER A 228 -15.19 -15.15 -46.97
CA SER A 228 -16.18 -14.81 -48.02
C SER A 228 -16.76 -13.41 -47.86
N GLU A 229 -17.04 -12.97 -46.62
CA GLU A 229 -17.80 -11.74 -46.37
C GLU A 229 -16.95 -10.62 -45.74
N ALA A 230 -16.08 -10.95 -44.78
CA ALA A 230 -15.35 -9.92 -44.02
C ALA A 230 -14.03 -9.49 -44.70
N PHE A 231 -13.42 -10.35 -45.52
CA PHE A 231 -12.19 -10.04 -46.21
C PHE A 231 -12.43 -9.42 -47.57
N ASP A 232 -11.92 -8.20 -47.70
CA ASP A 232 -11.77 -7.52 -48.97
C ASP A 232 -10.68 -8.15 -49.85
N ILE A 233 -10.64 -7.79 -51.13
CA ILE A 233 -9.71 -8.34 -52.12
C ILE A 233 -8.25 -8.15 -51.67
N ASP A 234 -7.92 -6.98 -51.11
CA ASP A 234 -6.58 -6.68 -50.60
C ASP A 234 -6.22 -7.49 -49.34
N ALA A 235 -7.21 -7.73 -48.48
CA ALA A 235 -7.06 -8.57 -47.29
C ALA A 235 -6.74 -10.01 -47.69
N ARG A 236 -7.50 -10.57 -48.64
CA ARG A 236 -7.24 -11.91 -49.20
C ARG A 236 -5.85 -12.00 -49.81
N ARG A 237 -5.43 -10.97 -50.56
CA ARG A 237 -4.10 -10.93 -51.19
C ARG A 237 -2.96 -10.97 -50.19
N ARG A 238 -3.06 -10.22 -49.08
CA ARG A 238 -2.08 -10.25 -47.99
C ARG A 238 -2.00 -11.64 -47.35
N VAL A 239 -3.14 -12.26 -47.07
CA VAL A 239 -3.18 -13.62 -46.48
C VAL A 239 -2.58 -14.65 -47.43
N GLN A 240 -2.92 -14.59 -48.72
CA GLN A 240 -2.38 -15.49 -49.75
C GLN A 240 -0.87 -15.37 -49.89
N ASN A 241 -0.35 -14.14 -49.97
CA ASN A 241 1.08 -13.89 -50.09
C ASN A 241 1.85 -14.34 -48.83
N ALA A 242 1.28 -14.14 -47.64
CA ALA A 242 1.92 -14.51 -46.37
C ALA A 242 1.89 -16.01 -46.07
N LEU A 243 0.86 -16.73 -46.52
CA LEU A 243 0.72 -18.18 -46.31
C LEU A 243 1.23 -19.02 -47.49
N GLY A 244 1.52 -18.42 -48.64
CA GLY A 244 1.96 -19.13 -49.84
C GLY A 244 0.88 -20.06 -50.41
N CYS A 245 -0.38 -19.59 -50.42
CA CYS A 245 -1.55 -20.34 -50.90
C CYS A 245 -2.36 -19.50 -51.88
N CYS A 246 -3.23 -20.13 -52.69
CA CYS A 246 -4.00 -19.44 -53.74
C CYS A 246 -5.47 -19.89 -53.75
N GLY A 247 -6.38 -18.91 -53.65
CA GLY A 247 -7.82 -19.15 -53.52
C GLY A 247 -8.21 -19.83 -52.21
N TYR A 248 -9.51 -20.03 -51.99
CA TYR A 248 -9.98 -20.61 -50.72
C TYR A 248 -9.87 -22.14 -50.69
N PHE A 249 -10.59 -22.80 -51.60
CA PHE A 249 -10.52 -24.26 -51.81
C PHE A 249 -9.55 -24.63 -52.93
N SER A 250 -9.54 -23.82 -53.99
CA SER A 250 -8.69 -23.98 -55.16
C SER A 250 -8.37 -22.61 -55.76
N PRO A 251 -7.37 -22.49 -56.64
CA PRO A 251 -6.99 -21.22 -57.28
C PRO A 251 -8.11 -20.52 -58.06
N TYR A 252 -9.20 -21.22 -58.36
CA TYR A 252 -10.34 -20.72 -59.14
C TYR A 252 -11.44 -20.08 -58.28
N VAL A 253 -11.46 -20.35 -56.97
CA VAL A 253 -12.55 -19.94 -56.07
C VAL A 253 -12.08 -18.84 -55.13
N GLU A 254 -12.65 -17.64 -55.27
CA GLU A 254 -12.40 -16.47 -54.42
C GLU A 254 -10.92 -16.13 -54.26
N ALA A 255 -10.12 -16.34 -55.31
CA ALA A 255 -8.72 -15.97 -55.35
C ALA A 255 -8.55 -14.47 -55.64
N SER A 256 -7.58 -13.84 -54.98
CA SER A 256 -7.14 -12.49 -55.31
C SER A 256 -5.86 -12.60 -56.14
N ILE A 257 -5.85 -11.95 -57.30
CA ILE A 257 -4.71 -12.06 -58.22
C ILE A 257 -3.48 -11.40 -57.58
N SER A 258 -2.38 -12.15 -57.52
CA SER A 258 -1.08 -11.68 -57.03
C SER A 258 0.03 -12.17 -57.96
N SER A 259 1.27 -11.73 -57.74
CA SER A 259 2.42 -12.22 -58.54
C SER A 259 2.66 -13.72 -58.37
N THR A 260 2.20 -14.32 -57.26
CA THR A 260 2.34 -15.75 -56.96
C THR A 260 1.05 -16.53 -57.17
N CYS A 261 -0.11 -15.88 -57.06
CA CYS A 261 -1.44 -16.49 -57.21
C CYS A 261 -2.10 -16.04 -58.52
N TYR A 262 -2.18 -16.97 -59.47
CA TYR A 262 -2.85 -16.83 -60.76
C TYR A 262 -3.66 -18.11 -61.07
N ALA A 263 -4.59 -18.04 -62.03
CA ALA A 263 -5.56 -19.10 -62.31
C ALA A 263 -4.95 -20.47 -62.68
N ARG A 264 -3.69 -20.51 -63.14
CA ARG A 264 -2.98 -21.76 -63.48
C ARG A 264 -1.88 -22.11 -62.45
N SER A 265 -1.88 -21.48 -61.28
CA SER A 265 -0.90 -21.80 -60.24
C SER A 265 -1.16 -23.18 -59.65
N ILE A 266 -0.10 -23.91 -59.30
CA ILE A 266 -0.16 -25.22 -58.64
C ILE A 266 -0.27 -25.11 -57.10
N LEU A 267 -0.58 -23.92 -56.58
CA LEU A 267 -0.62 -23.67 -55.15
C LEU A 267 -1.86 -24.31 -54.52
N PRO A 268 -1.74 -24.82 -53.28
CA PRO A 268 -2.89 -25.35 -52.55
C PRO A 268 -3.85 -24.22 -52.13
N GLY A 269 -5.11 -24.59 -51.87
CA GLY A 269 -6.10 -23.67 -51.30
C GLY A 269 -5.72 -23.19 -49.90
N CYS A 270 -6.11 -21.95 -49.55
CA CYS A 270 -5.76 -21.31 -48.29
C CYS A 270 -6.54 -21.82 -47.07
N LYS A 271 -7.65 -22.56 -47.24
CA LYS A 271 -8.52 -22.98 -46.13
C LYS A 271 -7.76 -23.70 -45.01
N ALA A 272 -7.01 -24.75 -45.35
CA ALA A 272 -6.27 -25.55 -44.38
C ALA A 272 -5.14 -24.76 -43.68
N PRO A 273 -4.17 -24.14 -44.39
CA PRO A 273 -3.09 -23.40 -43.74
C PRO A 273 -3.60 -22.22 -42.90
N TYR A 274 -4.64 -21.52 -43.36
CA TYR A 274 -5.25 -20.43 -42.60
C TYR A 274 -5.95 -20.92 -41.33
N TYR A 275 -6.69 -22.03 -41.40
CA TYR A 275 -7.32 -22.64 -40.22
C TYR A 275 -6.30 -23.06 -39.15
N TYR A 276 -5.22 -23.75 -39.54
CA TYR A 276 -4.18 -24.17 -38.60
C TYR A 276 -3.41 -22.99 -38.00
N PHE A 277 -3.20 -21.94 -38.79
CA PHE A 277 -2.59 -20.70 -38.35
C PHE A 277 -3.44 -20.00 -37.27
N GLU A 278 -4.72 -19.74 -37.56
CA GLU A 278 -5.66 -19.11 -36.62
C GLU A 278 -5.79 -19.93 -35.33
N ARG A 279 -5.96 -21.25 -35.44
CA ARG A 279 -6.06 -22.14 -34.27
C ARG A 279 -4.82 -22.07 -33.39
N SER A 280 -3.63 -22.00 -33.99
CA SER A 280 -2.36 -21.96 -33.25
C SER A 280 -2.14 -20.62 -32.55
N ILE A 281 -2.47 -19.52 -33.22
CA ILE A 281 -2.28 -18.17 -32.68
C ILE A 281 -3.29 -17.87 -31.59
N LEU A 282 -4.58 -18.11 -31.83
CA LEU A 282 -5.61 -17.91 -30.81
C LEU A 282 -5.28 -18.71 -29.54
N ARG A 283 -4.77 -19.95 -29.70
CA ARG A 283 -4.35 -20.79 -28.58
C ARG A 283 -3.25 -20.16 -27.76
N ARG A 284 -2.18 -19.71 -28.41
CA ARG A 284 -1.06 -19.06 -27.71
C ARG A 284 -1.50 -17.76 -27.07
N TRP A 285 -2.33 -17.00 -27.75
CA TRP A 285 -2.79 -15.68 -27.30
C TRP A 285 -3.59 -15.78 -26.00
N PHE A 286 -4.62 -16.63 -25.93
CA PHE A 286 -5.42 -16.74 -24.71
C PHE A 286 -4.59 -17.32 -23.55
N ILE A 287 -3.70 -18.30 -23.80
CA ILE A 287 -2.84 -18.88 -22.75
C ILE A 287 -1.95 -17.79 -22.14
N ILE A 288 -1.31 -16.97 -22.99
CA ILE A 288 -0.45 -15.87 -22.54
C ILE A 288 -1.29 -14.87 -21.73
N ILE A 289 -2.43 -14.42 -22.25
CA ILE A 289 -3.27 -13.43 -21.55
C ILE A 289 -3.77 -13.98 -20.20
N PHE A 290 -4.29 -15.20 -20.13
CA PHE A 290 -4.77 -15.74 -18.86
C PHE A 290 -3.64 -15.97 -17.85
N SER A 291 -2.43 -16.31 -18.31
CA SER A 291 -1.26 -16.39 -17.42
C SER A 291 -0.90 -15.02 -16.85
N LEU A 292 -0.94 -13.96 -17.67
CA LEU A 292 -0.72 -12.58 -17.23
C LEU A 292 -1.84 -12.08 -16.32
N ALA A 293 -3.09 -12.52 -16.54
CA ALA A 293 -4.21 -12.20 -15.67
C ALA A 293 -4.00 -12.79 -14.27
N GLY A 294 -3.59 -14.06 -14.18
CA GLY A 294 -3.25 -14.70 -12.91
C GLY A 294 -2.10 -13.99 -12.19
N PHE A 295 -1.06 -13.59 -12.93
CA PHE A 295 0.03 -12.78 -12.38
C PHE A 295 -0.44 -11.41 -11.90
N ASN A 296 -1.33 -10.73 -12.63
CA ASN A 296 -1.87 -9.43 -12.23
C ASN A 296 -2.67 -9.53 -10.92
N ILE A 297 -3.43 -10.61 -10.71
CA ILE A 297 -4.10 -10.88 -9.43
C ILE A 297 -3.07 -11.00 -8.29
N ALA A 298 -1.96 -11.70 -8.51
CA ALA A 298 -0.89 -11.78 -7.51
C ALA A 298 -0.30 -10.40 -7.17
N VAL A 299 -0.13 -9.53 -8.16
CA VAL A 299 0.30 -8.13 -7.96
C VAL A 299 -0.74 -7.32 -7.18
N ILE A 300 -2.04 -7.49 -7.45
CA ILE A 300 -3.12 -6.86 -6.68
C ILE A 300 -3.06 -7.29 -5.22
N ILE A 301 -2.96 -8.60 -4.95
CA ILE A 301 -2.86 -9.12 -3.58
C ILE A 301 -1.62 -8.58 -2.88
N ALA A 302 -0.47 -8.58 -3.56
CA ALA A 302 0.75 -7.99 -3.04
C ALA A 302 0.52 -6.51 -2.70
N SER A 303 -0.04 -5.71 -3.61
CA SER A 303 -0.35 -4.29 -3.41
C SER A 303 -1.31 -4.03 -2.24
N LEU A 304 -2.32 -4.87 -2.03
CA LEU A 304 -3.28 -4.75 -0.94
C LEU A 304 -2.67 -5.09 0.43
N LEU A 305 -1.96 -6.23 0.53
CA LEU A 305 -1.16 -6.57 1.72
C LEU A 305 -0.16 -5.44 2.02
N CYS A 306 0.29 -4.79 0.95
CA CYS A 306 1.19 -3.67 1.00
C CYS A 306 0.62 -2.38 1.57
N SER A 307 -0.56 -1.97 1.10
CA SER A 307 -1.20 -0.77 1.60
C SER A 307 -1.51 -0.84 3.10
N ASN A 308 -1.87 -2.02 3.59
CA ASN A 308 -2.18 -2.22 5.01
C ASN A 308 -0.93 -2.19 5.90
N HIS A 309 0.19 -2.78 5.50
CA HIS A 309 1.41 -2.78 6.33
C HIS A 309 2.11 -1.40 6.40
N VAL A 310 1.89 -0.51 5.42
CA VAL A 310 2.46 0.85 5.45
C VAL A 310 1.92 1.67 6.63
N THR A 311 0.72 1.37 7.14
CA THR A 311 0.18 2.02 8.35
C THR A 311 1.06 1.80 9.60
N TYR A 312 1.77 0.67 9.69
CA TYR A 312 2.69 0.41 10.80
C TYR A 312 3.96 1.30 10.78
N ARG A 313 4.34 1.85 9.62
CA ARG A 313 5.44 2.81 9.48
C ARG A 313 4.98 4.27 9.56
N PHE A 314 3.69 4.56 9.40
CA PHE A 314 3.09 5.80 9.90
C PHE A 314 3.06 5.83 11.44
N GLY A 315 3.17 4.66 12.08
CA GLY A 315 3.53 4.49 13.49
C GLY A 315 5.03 4.56 13.78
N LYS A 316 5.77 5.48 13.17
CA LYS A 316 7.15 5.85 13.58
C LYS A 316 7.21 6.46 15.00
N GLY A 317 6.19 6.26 15.84
CA GLY A 317 6.02 6.96 17.12
C GLY A 317 5.89 8.48 17.01
N MET A 318 6.02 9.07 15.81
CA MET A 318 5.75 10.48 15.60
C MET A 318 4.25 10.69 15.71
N MET A 319 3.82 11.25 16.83
CA MET A 319 2.51 11.88 16.91
C MET A 319 2.37 12.87 15.72
N PRO A 320 1.22 12.86 15.03
CA PRO A 320 0.93 13.84 13.99
C PRO A 320 1.17 15.25 14.53
N LYS A 321 1.65 16.20 13.70
CA LYS A 321 1.91 17.59 14.16
C LYS A 321 0.73 18.20 14.92
N ALA A 322 -0.51 17.86 14.56
CA ALA A 322 -1.72 18.30 15.25
C ALA A 322 -1.88 17.79 16.71
N TYR A 323 -1.19 16.72 17.09
CA TYR A 323 -1.15 16.18 18.45
C TYR A 323 0.21 16.35 19.11
N ARG A 324 1.18 16.98 18.42
CA ARG A 324 2.36 17.49 19.11
C ARG A 324 1.88 18.67 19.95
N LEU A 325 2.19 18.64 21.23
CA LEU A 325 1.91 19.72 22.15
C LEU A 325 2.67 20.94 21.62
N ASN A 326 1.97 21.91 21.05
CA ASN A 326 2.58 23.18 20.67
C ASN A 326 3.02 23.87 21.96
N GLU A 327 4.16 24.59 21.95
CA GLU A 327 4.61 25.31 23.14
C GLU A 327 3.53 26.26 23.69
N GLU A 328 2.71 26.82 22.79
CA GLU A 328 1.56 27.65 23.13
C GLU A 328 0.47 26.86 23.88
N SER A 329 0.18 25.62 23.48
CA SER A 329 -0.79 24.80 24.21
C SER A 329 -0.24 24.26 25.53
N VAL A 330 1.08 24.04 25.62
CA VAL A 330 1.76 23.75 26.90
C VAL A 330 1.60 24.93 27.85
N ALA A 331 1.86 26.16 27.39
CA ALA A 331 1.77 27.35 28.21
C ALA A 331 0.36 27.54 28.78
N VAL A 332 -0.68 27.41 27.94
CA VAL A 332 -2.08 27.51 28.39
C VAL A 332 -2.45 26.41 29.40
N ILE A 333 -1.93 25.18 29.23
CA ILE A 333 -2.18 24.09 30.19
C ILE A 333 -1.47 24.39 31.53
N MET A 334 -0.24 24.89 31.49
CA MET A 334 0.53 25.25 32.70
C MET A 334 -0.11 26.42 33.44
N ASP A 335 -0.63 27.42 32.72
CA ASP A 335 -1.30 28.57 33.34
C ASP A 335 -2.63 28.15 34.00
N ASN A 336 -3.43 27.31 33.35
CA ASN A 336 -4.65 26.78 33.96
C ASN A 336 -4.36 25.89 35.19
N TYR A 337 -3.29 25.10 35.13
CA TYR A 337 -2.85 24.29 36.27
C TYR A 337 -2.36 25.15 37.43
N ALA A 338 -1.62 26.23 37.14
CA ALA A 338 -1.17 27.18 38.14
C ALA A 338 -2.33 27.93 38.81
N ALA A 339 -3.36 28.30 38.05
CA ALA A 339 -4.56 28.92 38.59
C ALA A 339 -5.29 27.98 39.57
N GLN A 340 -5.44 26.70 39.22
CA GLN A 340 -6.04 25.71 40.11
C GLN A 340 -5.22 25.50 41.40
N LEU A 341 -3.89 25.44 41.29
CA LEU A 341 -3.03 25.35 42.48
C LEU A 341 -3.14 26.59 43.38
N ALA A 342 -3.25 27.78 42.78
CA ALA A 342 -3.37 29.02 43.53
C ALA A 342 -4.69 29.08 44.31
N ASP A 343 -5.78 28.59 43.71
CA ASP A 343 -7.11 28.54 44.34
C ASP A 343 -7.15 27.54 45.52
N GLU A 344 -6.45 26.40 45.42
CA GLU A 344 -6.52 25.33 46.43
C GLU A 344 -5.46 25.47 47.54
N TYR A 345 -4.23 25.91 47.20
CA TYR A 345 -3.09 25.94 48.12
C TYR A 345 -2.55 27.34 48.39
N GLY A 346 -3.14 28.37 47.77
CA GLY A 346 -2.72 29.77 47.89
C GLY A 346 -1.63 30.17 46.87
N PRO A 347 -1.50 31.48 46.60
CA PRO A 347 -0.66 32.00 45.51
C PRO A 347 0.84 31.74 45.71
N GLU A 348 1.30 31.66 46.97
CA GLU A 348 2.73 31.46 47.27
C GLU A 348 3.22 30.04 46.93
N VAL A 349 2.36 29.03 47.16
CA VAL A 349 2.69 27.63 46.85
C VAL A 349 2.69 27.41 45.33
N ALA A 350 1.72 28.01 44.62
CA ALA A 350 1.67 27.96 43.16
C ALA A 350 2.91 28.60 42.52
N ALA A 351 3.36 29.76 43.01
CA ALA A 351 4.57 30.43 42.54
C ALA A 351 5.85 29.60 42.79
N ALA A 352 5.96 28.97 43.96
CA ALA A 352 7.09 28.11 44.30
C ALA A 352 7.17 26.88 43.37
N VAL A 353 6.04 26.21 43.10
CA VAL A 353 5.97 25.04 42.21
C VAL A 353 6.26 25.42 40.74
N MET A 354 5.78 26.58 40.29
CA MET A 354 6.07 27.13 38.95
C MET A 354 7.56 27.47 38.79
N SER A 355 8.18 28.07 39.81
CA SER A 355 9.62 28.36 39.78
C SER A 355 10.47 27.09 39.78
N HIS A 356 10.06 26.06 40.52
CA HIS A 356 10.76 24.77 40.58
C HIS A 356 10.62 23.96 39.29
N SER A 357 9.45 24.01 38.64
CA SER A 357 9.20 23.34 37.36
C SER A 357 9.93 24.02 36.20
N ARG A 358 9.97 25.37 36.17
CA ARG A 358 10.77 26.14 35.21
C ARG A 358 12.27 25.91 35.41
N ALA A 359 12.72 25.85 36.65
CA ALA A 359 14.10 25.47 36.97
C ALA A 359 14.39 24.04 36.51
N ALA A 360 13.49 23.09 36.74
CA ALA A 360 13.67 21.69 36.30
C ALA A 360 13.67 21.52 34.77
N SER A 361 12.94 22.35 34.01
CA SER A 361 13.01 22.34 32.54
C SER A 361 14.26 23.02 31.98
N THR A 362 14.94 23.86 32.78
CA THR A 362 16.18 24.55 32.40
C THR A 362 17.44 23.90 32.99
N ILE A 363 17.31 22.82 33.78
CA ILE A 363 18.45 22.01 34.20
C ILE A 363 18.98 21.26 32.97
N ASP A 364 20.02 21.89 32.44
CA ASP A 364 21.02 21.43 31.50
C ASP A 364 21.28 19.91 31.55
N LEU A 365 21.02 19.26 30.42
CA LEU A 365 21.59 17.96 30.03
C LEU A 365 23.13 17.94 30.02
N ASN A 366 23.79 19.07 30.32
CA ASN A 366 25.24 19.22 30.35
C ASN A 366 25.90 18.93 31.73
N GLU A 367 25.16 18.89 32.84
CA GLU A 367 25.79 18.75 34.18
C GLU A 367 25.81 17.32 34.77
N LEU A 368 25.26 16.30 34.09
CA LEU A 368 25.28 14.92 34.62
C LEU A 368 26.51 14.08 34.20
N SER A 369 27.51 14.67 33.53
CA SER A 369 28.74 13.98 33.11
C SER A 369 29.97 14.19 34.02
N THR A 370 29.85 14.91 35.14
CA THR A 370 31.05 15.28 35.94
C THR A 370 31.03 14.80 37.40
N MET A 371 30.30 13.73 37.74
CA MET A 371 30.56 13.03 39.00
C MET A 371 31.64 11.96 38.80
N GLN A 372 32.90 12.38 38.94
CA GLN A 372 34.01 11.47 39.21
C GLN A 372 33.75 10.67 40.50
N PRO A 373 34.08 9.37 40.54
CA PRO A 373 33.97 8.58 41.76
C PRO A 373 35.03 9.02 42.78
N MET A 374 34.58 9.52 43.93
CA MET A 374 35.45 9.70 45.09
C MET A 374 35.99 8.34 45.55
N SER A 375 37.30 8.20 45.39
CA SER A 375 38.14 7.16 46.00
C SER A 375 38.13 7.33 47.52
N LEU A 376 37.43 6.45 48.25
CA LEU A 376 37.61 6.33 49.69
C LEU A 376 38.66 5.26 50.00
N GLY A 377 39.77 5.75 50.56
CA GLY A 377 40.92 4.97 50.96
C GLY A 377 40.60 3.92 52.02
N HIS A 378 41.26 2.79 51.83
CA HIS A 378 41.36 1.62 52.67
C HIS A 378 41.90 1.99 54.07
N ASN A 379 41.21 1.58 55.14
CA ASN A 379 41.86 1.26 56.42
C ASN A 379 41.15 0.04 57.01
N THR A 380 41.86 -1.07 56.93
CA THR A 380 41.49 -2.38 57.47
C THR A 380 42.05 -2.52 58.88
N SER A 381 41.20 -2.91 59.85
CA SER A 381 41.53 -3.87 60.91
C SER A 381 40.30 -4.18 61.78
N PRO A 382 40.24 -5.37 62.42
CA PRO A 382 39.01 -6.17 62.42
C PRO A 382 38.45 -6.51 63.82
N LEU A 383 37.30 -7.21 63.80
CA LEU A 383 36.60 -7.96 64.88
C LEU A 383 35.80 -7.15 65.93
N ALA A 384 34.47 -7.27 65.88
CA ALA A 384 33.68 -8.16 66.76
C ALA A 384 32.16 -7.89 66.60
N PRO A 385 31.28 -8.88 66.82
CA PRO A 385 29.86 -8.82 66.47
C PRO A 385 28.96 -8.50 67.67
N GLY A 386 27.92 -7.70 67.46
CA GLY A 386 26.81 -7.62 68.41
C GLY A 386 25.93 -6.40 68.24
N GLY A 387 24.61 -6.61 68.31
CA GLY A 387 23.69 -5.58 68.77
C GLY A 387 22.63 -5.15 67.76
N GLN A 388 21.43 -5.68 67.95
CA GLN A 388 20.14 -5.17 67.50
C GLN A 388 20.00 -3.65 67.76
N THR A 389 19.27 -2.91 66.91
CA THR A 389 17.94 -2.35 67.24
C THR A 389 17.47 -1.24 66.29
N ARG A 390 16.16 -1.30 66.00
CA ARG A 390 15.16 -0.21 65.85
C ARG A 390 15.45 0.98 64.93
N TYR A 391 14.67 1.02 63.84
CA TYR A 391 14.23 2.27 63.23
C TYR A 391 13.10 2.90 64.04
N GLY A 392 13.31 4.15 64.46
CA GLY A 392 12.36 4.97 65.19
C GLY A 392 11.34 5.65 64.27
N THR A 393 10.08 5.56 64.68
CA THR A 393 8.91 6.22 64.12
C THR A 393 8.85 7.68 64.58
N ILE A 394 8.49 8.58 63.67
CA ILE A 394 8.25 10.02 63.92
C ILE A 394 6.85 10.18 64.53
N PRO A 395 6.66 10.90 65.66
CA PRO A 395 5.34 11.14 66.23
C PRO A 395 4.65 12.36 65.59
N GLY A 396 3.39 12.17 65.20
CA GLY A 396 2.48 13.22 64.77
C GLY A 396 1.92 14.02 65.95
N THR A 397 1.74 15.31 65.73
CA THR A 397 1.18 16.28 66.70
C THR A 397 -0.28 16.54 66.34
N THR A 398 -1.20 16.24 67.26
CA THR A 398 -2.61 16.67 67.21
C THR A 398 -2.81 17.89 68.12
N PRO A 399 -3.71 18.83 67.78
CA PRO A 399 -4.09 19.93 68.66
C PRO A 399 -5.35 19.56 69.46
N ASP A 400 -5.29 19.70 70.78
CA ASP A 400 -6.47 19.68 71.64
C ASP A 400 -6.73 21.08 72.21
N THR A 401 -7.96 21.52 71.97
CA THR A 401 -8.74 22.54 72.70
C THR A 401 -8.84 22.26 74.20
N ALA A 402 -8.69 23.31 75.03
CA ALA A 402 -9.67 23.75 76.04
C ALA A 402 -9.03 24.69 77.08
N MET A 403 -9.47 25.96 77.08
CA MET A 403 -10.05 26.66 78.23
C MET A 403 -10.95 27.77 77.73
#